data_AF-A0A2M7E912-F1
#
_entry.id   AF-A0A2M7E912-F1
#
_cell.length_a   1.000
_cell.length_b   1.000
_cell.length_c   1.000
_cell.angle_alpha   90.00
_cell.angle_beta   90.00
_cell.angle_gamma   90.00
#
_symmetry.space_group_name_H-M   'P 1'
#
loop_
_entity.id
_entity.type
_entity.pdbx_description
1 polymer ?
#
loop_
_entity_poly.entity_id
_entity_poly.type
_entity_poly.pdbx_seq_one_letter_code
_entity_poly.pdbx_strand_id
1 'polypeptide(L)'
;MKKTKEQTITWNHPGGKLLRKGAEYCTDAELLAILIGAGIPGKSAVKMAEEIIERYQDFKGLANQPFENIYQIKGLKQVKVIRIAAALEIARRIVQQVAKELKNE
;
A
#
# COMPACT_ATOMS: atom_id res chain seq x y z
N MET A 1 25.87 -22.39 -32.51
CA MET A 1 25.39 -22.27 -31.11
C MET A 1 25.09 -20.81 -30.82
N LYS A 2 23.82 -20.40 -30.87
CA LYS A 2 23.42 -19.01 -30.59
C LYS A 2 23.25 -18.88 -29.07
N LYS A 3 24.08 -18.04 -28.43
CA LYS A 3 23.92 -17.69 -27.01
C LYS A 3 22.64 -16.85 -26.88
N THR A 4 21.57 -17.47 -26.39
CA THR A 4 20.34 -16.76 -26.03
C THR A 4 20.66 -15.86 -24.84
N LYS A 5 20.64 -14.54 -25.04
CA LYS A 5 20.72 -13.58 -23.94
C LYS A 5 19.49 -13.82 -23.06
N GLU A 6 19.70 -14.33 -21.85
CA GLU A 6 18.70 -14.28 -20.79
C GLU A 6 18.36 -12.81 -20.56
N GLN A 7 17.24 -12.37 -21.12
CA GLN A 7 16.63 -11.10 -20.75
C GLN A 7 16.15 -11.27 -19.32
N THR A 8 16.93 -10.80 -18.35
CA THR A 8 16.47 -10.69 -16.97
C THR A 8 15.37 -9.64 -16.93
N ILE A 9 14.11 -10.07 -17.05
CA ILE A 9 12.96 -9.17 -16.95
C ILE A 9 12.84 -8.74 -15.48
N THR A 10 13.40 -7.59 -15.13
CA THR A 10 13.24 -7.01 -13.80
C THR A 10 11.86 -6.37 -13.67
N TRP A 11 10.86 -7.19 -13.33
CA TRP A 11 9.54 -6.69 -12.96
C TRP A 11 9.62 -5.98 -11.60
N ASN A 12 9.79 -4.65 -11.61
CA ASN A 12 9.81 -3.77 -10.43
C ASN A 12 8.41 -3.43 -9.89
N HIS A 13 7.40 -4.26 -10.19
CA HIS A 13 6.05 -4.05 -9.69
C HIS A 13 5.98 -4.36 -8.17
N PRO A 14 5.39 -3.49 -7.33
CA PRO A 14 5.32 -3.67 -5.88
C PRO A 14 4.81 -5.04 -5.44
N GLY A 15 3.72 -5.53 -6.05
CA GLY A 15 3.19 -6.86 -5.74
C GLY A 15 4.15 -8.01 -6.11
N GLY A 16 4.94 -7.84 -7.17
CA GLY A 16 5.97 -8.82 -7.53
C GLY A 16 7.17 -8.78 -6.58
N LYS A 17 7.52 -7.58 -6.08
CA LYS A 17 8.54 -7.40 -5.04
C LYS A 17 8.09 -8.05 -3.73
N LEU A 18 6.86 -7.79 -3.30
CA LEU A 18 6.25 -8.40 -2.11
C LEU A 18 6.30 -9.92 -2.19
N LEU A 19 5.88 -10.50 -3.33
CA LEU A 19 5.87 -11.96 -3.52
C LEU A 19 7.28 -12.58 -3.50
N ARG A 20 8.28 -11.91 -4.09
CA ARG A 20 9.64 -12.48 -4.25
C ARG A 20 10.55 -12.24 -3.05
N LYS A 21 10.41 -11.10 -2.39
CA LYS A 21 11.33 -10.64 -1.35
C LYS A 21 10.72 -10.58 0.03
N GLY A 22 9.40 -10.48 0.15
CA GLY A 22 8.73 -10.26 1.44
C GLY A 22 8.40 -8.79 1.69
N ALA A 23 7.55 -8.55 2.70
CA ALA A 23 7.03 -7.23 3.03
C ALA A 23 8.09 -6.32 3.64
N GLU A 24 9.10 -6.88 4.30
CA GLU A 24 10.23 -6.17 4.90
C GLU A 24 11.12 -5.46 3.88
N TYR A 25 11.04 -5.86 2.60
CA TYR A 25 11.72 -5.16 1.50
C TYR A 25 10.85 -4.12 0.82
N CYS A 26 9.56 -4.04 1.15
CA CYS A 26 8.63 -3.06 0.59
C CYS A 26 8.64 -1.77 1.41
N THR A 27 8.64 -0.63 0.74
CA THR A 27 8.36 0.65 1.41
C THR A 27 6.85 0.76 1.71
N ASP A 28 6.49 1.64 2.63
CA ASP A 28 5.08 1.97 2.91
C ASP A 28 4.33 2.39 1.65
N ALA A 29 4.98 3.18 0.78
CA ALA A 29 4.42 3.59 -0.50
C ALA A 29 4.21 2.39 -1.43
N GLU A 30 5.13 1.42 -1.47
CA GLU A 30 4.95 0.20 -2.26
C GLU A 30 3.80 -0.67 -1.72
N LEU A 31 3.68 -0.82 -0.40
CA LEU A 31 2.58 -1.54 0.23
C LEU A 31 1.23 -0.88 -0.07
N LEU A 32 1.15 0.44 0.06
CA LEU A 32 -0.06 1.19 -0.26
C LEU A 32 -0.38 1.14 -1.76
N ALA A 33 0.63 1.17 -2.63
CA ALA A 33 0.45 1.06 -4.08
C ALA A 33 -0.22 -0.26 -4.48
N ILE A 34 0.04 -1.36 -3.75
CA ILE A 34 -0.62 -2.65 -3.98
C ILE A 34 -2.12 -2.53 -3.73
N LEU A 35 -2.55 -1.83 -2.67
CA LEU A 35 -3.96 -1.61 -2.35
C LEU A 35 -4.63 -0.66 -3.36
N ILE A 36 -3.90 0.36 -3.81
CA ILE A 36 -4.34 1.29 -4.88
C ILE A 36 -4.55 0.54 -6.20
N GLY A 37 -3.71 -0.45 -6.50
CA GLY A 37 -3.75 -1.21 -7.74
C GLY A 37 -3.25 -0.39 -8.92
N ALA A 38 -4.12 -0.13 -9.91
CA ALA A 38 -3.75 0.70 -11.06
C ALA A 38 -3.63 2.19 -10.67
N GLY A 39 -2.67 2.90 -11.26
CA GLY A 39 -2.53 4.35 -11.13
C GLY A 39 -3.62 5.12 -11.88
N ILE A 40 -3.30 6.34 -12.29
CA ILE A 40 -4.12 7.17 -13.20
C ILE A 40 -3.27 7.60 -14.40
N PRO A 41 -3.87 8.10 -15.49
CA PRO A 41 -3.09 8.66 -16.60
C PRO A 41 -2.09 9.71 -16.11
N GLY A 42 -0.81 9.50 -16.44
CA GLY A 42 0.30 10.38 -16.02
C GLY A 42 0.79 10.21 -14.58
N LYS A 43 0.26 9.27 -13.78
CA LYS A 43 0.72 9.04 -12.41
C LYS A 43 0.59 7.57 -12.00
N SER A 44 1.71 6.92 -11.68
CA SER A 44 1.74 5.53 -11.22
C SER A 44 1.10 5.37 -9.83
N ALA A 45 0.67 4.15 -9.49
CA ALA A 45 0.14 3.86 -8.16
C ALA A 45 1.17 4.10 -7.05
N VAL A 46 2.45 3.81 -7.32
CA VAL A 46 3.56 4.12 -6.40
C VAL A 46 3.66 5.63 -6.19
N LYS A 47 3.62 6.43 -7.25
CA LYS A 47 3.69 7.88 -7.10
C LYS A 47 2.50 8.46 -6.34
N MET A 48 1.30 7.93 -6.59
CA MET A 48 0.12 8.27 -5.80
C MET A 48 0.30 7.90 -4.32
N ALA A 49 0.81 6.71 -4.03
CA ALA A 49 1.04 6.25 -2.66
C ALA A 49 2.08 7.11 -1.93
N GLU A 50 3.18 7.48 -2.59
CA GLU A 50 4.18 8.41 -2.06
C GLU A 50 3.54 9.73 -1.64
N GLU A 51 2.75 10.36 -2.51
CA GLU A 51 2.08 11.63 -2.23
C GLU A 51 1.06 11.50 -1.06
N ILE A 52 0.38 10.36 -0.94
CA ILE A 52 -0.55 10.10 0.15
C ILE A 52 0.20 9.97 1.48
N ILE A 53 1.28 9.18 1.50
CA ILE A 53 2.11 9.01 2.71
C ILE A 53 2.77 10.34 3.08
N GLU A 54 3.29 11.10 2.13
CA GLU A 54 3.85 12.43 2.40
C GLU A 54 2.80 13.38 2.99
N ARG A 55 1.57 13.38 2.43
CA ARG A 55 0.47 14.24 2.89
C ARG A 55 0.00 13.89 4.30
N TYR A 56 0.00 12.62 4.68
CA TYR A 56 -0.52 12.14 5.97
C TYR A 56 0.57 11.60 6.91
N GLN A 57 1.83 11.81 6.57
CA GLN A 57 3.06 11.38 7.24
C GLN A 57 3.28 9.85 7.30
N ASP A 58 2.28 9.09 7.73
CA ASP A 58 2.36 7.64 7.90
C ASP A 58 0.96 6.97 7.80
N PHE A 59 0.90 5.64 7.97
CA PHE A 59 -0.37 4.90 7.96
C PHE A 59 -1.32 5.29 9.09
N LYS A 60 -0.82 5.72 10.24
CA LYS A 60 -1.64 6.16 11.38
C LYS A 60 -2.30 7.50 11.05
N GLY A 61 -1.55 8.45 10.48
CA GLY A 61 -2.06 9.73 10.02
C GLY A 61 -3.12 9.55 8.94
N LEU A 62 -2.91 8.62 7.99
CA LEU A 62 -3.90 8.26 6.98
C LEU A 62 -5.15 7.62 7.59
N ALA A 63 -5.00 6.68 8.54
CA ALA A 63 -6.12 5.99 9.19
C ALA A 63 -7.02 6.92 10.01
N ASN A 64 -6.49 8.04 10.47
CA ASN A 64 -7.24 9.04 11.23
C ASN A 64 -7.98 10.06 10.35
N GLN A 65 -7.96 9.91 9.02
CA GLN A 65 -8.64 10.83 8.12
C GLN A 65 -10.09 10.43 7.85
N PRO A 66 -11.01 11.41 7.80
CA PRO A 66 -12.35 11.17 7.27
C PRO A 66 -12.29 10.83 5.78
N PHE A 67 -13.21 10.00 5.29
CA PHE A 67 -13.20 9.53 3.90
C PHE A 67 -13.30 10.67 2.89
N GLU A 68 -13.98 11.75 3.26
CA GLU A 68 -14.12 12.98 2.47
C GLU A 68 -12.75 13.55 2.08
N ASN A 69 -11.77 13.53 2.98
CA ASN A 69 -10.41 13.99 2.71
C ASN A 69 -9.68 13.07 1.73
N ILE A 70 -9.89 11.75 1.86
CA ILE A 70 -9.27 10.75 0.99
C ILE A 70 -9.87 10.82 -0.42
N TYR A 71 -11.18 11.05 -0.54
CA TYR A 71 -11.88 11.19 -1.82
C TYR A 71 -11.45 12.43 -2.63
N GLN A 72 -10.89 13.45 -1.99
CA GLN A 72 -10.34 14.62 -2.67
C GLN A 72 -9.05 14.30 -3.45
N ILE A 73 -8.40 13.17 -3.17
CA ILE A 73 -7.17 12.76 -3.85
C ILE A 73 -7.53 12.21 -5.23
N LYS A 74 -7.02 12.89 -6.27
CA LYS A 74 -7.27 12.51 -7.66
C LYS A 74 -6.86 11.06 -7.89
N GLY A 75 -7.81 10.23 -8.32
CA GLY A 75 -7.58 8.82 -8.61
C GLY A 75 -7.88 7.86 -7.46
N LEU A 76 -8.21 8.34 -6.26
CA LEU A 76 -8.77 7.53 -5.17
C LEU A 76 -10.30 7.59 -5.18
N LYS A 77 -10.91 6.67 -5.93
CA LYS A 77 -12.37 6.48 -5.97
C LYS A 77 -12.77 5.32 -5.05
N GLN A 78 -14.07 5.16 -4.87
CA GLN A 78 -14.72 4.23 -3.94
C GLN A 78 -14.01 2.88 -3.79
N VAL A 79 -13.72 2.18 -4.90
CA VAL A 79 -13.07 0.86 -4.86
C VAL A 79 -11.70 0.89 -4.16
N LYS A 80 -10.86 1.88 -4.48
CA LYS A 80 -9.52 2.01 -3.88
C LYS A 80 -9.59 2.43 -2.42
N VAL A 81 -10.51 3.35 -2.09
CA VAL A 81 -10.74 3.81 -0.72
C VAL A 81 -11.23 2.67 0.16
N ILE A 82 -12.18 1.86 -0.31
CA ILE A 82 -12.67 0.67 0.42
C ILE A 82 -11.54 -0.32 0.71
N ARG A 83 -10.65 -0.59 -0.26
CA ARG A 83 -9.51 -1.49 -0.05
C ARG A 83 -8.55 -1.00 1.03
N ILE A 84 -8.21 0.30 0.98
CA ILE A 84 -7.34 0.94 1.97
C ILE A 84 -8.01 0.90 3.35
N ALA A 85 -9.28 1.30 3.43
CA ALA A 85 -10.04 1.31 4.67
C ALA A 85 -10.13 -0.10 5.31
N ALA A 86 -10.41 -1.12 4.50
CA ALA A 86 -10.46 -2.50 4.98
C ALA A 86 -9.11 -2.97 5.53
N ALA A 87 -8.00 -2.67 4.85
CA ALA A 87 -6.66 -3.04 5.31
C ALA A 87 -6.30 -2.37 6.64
N LEU A 88 -6.58 -1.06 6.78
CA LEU A 88 -6.31 -0.31 8.01
C LEU A 88 -7.18 -0.80 9.18
N GLU A 89 -8.45 -1.10 8.93
CA GLU A 89 -9.35 -1.65 9.95
C GLU A 89 -8.91 -3.06 10.42
N ILE A 90 -8.46 -3.92 9.50
CA ILE A 90 -7.89 -5.23 9.86
C ILE A 90 -6.66 -5.04 10.76
N ALA A 91 -5.73 -4.16 10.38
CA ALA A 91 -4.55 -3.86 11.18
C ALA A 91 -4.93 -3.36 12.58
N ARG A 92 -5.91 -2.45 12.67
CA ARG A 92 -6.42 -1.93 13.94
C ARG A 92 -6.99 -3.04 14.84
N ARG A 93 -7.75 -3.98 14.28
CA ARG A 93 -8.32 -5.12 15.04
C ARG A 93 -7.24 -6.05 15.57
N ILE A 94 -6.23 -6.36 14.75
CA ILE A 94 -5.08 -7.19 15.16
C ILE A 94 -4.35 -6.53 16.34
N VAL A 95 -4.03 -5.23 16.24
CA VAL A 95 -3.38 -4.49 17.32
C VAL A 95 -4.22 -4.51 18.60
N GLN A 96 -5.54 -4.37 18.50
CA GLN A 96 -6.44 -4.46 19.65
C GLN A 96 -6.46 -5.85 20.30
N GLN A 97 -6.39 -6.92 19.50
CA GLN A 97 -6.32 -8.29 20.00
C GLN A 97 -5.02 -8.53 20.76
N VAL A 98 -3.88 -8.21 20.16
CA VAL A 98 -2.56 -8.33 20.80
C VAL A 98 -2.49 -7.49 22.08
N ALA A 99 -2.98 -6.26 22.05
CA ALA A 99 -3.01 -5.39 23.23
C ALA A 99 -3.92 -5.91 24.34
N LYS A 100 -4.94 -6.72 24.02
CA LYS A 100 -5.80 -7.36 25.02
C LYS A 100 -5.10 -8.56 25.64
N GLU A 101 -4.40 -9.37 24.85
CA GLU A 101 -3.61 -10.52 25.32
C GLU A 101 -2.55 -10.07 26.33
N LEU A 102 -1.76 -9.04 26.00
CA LEU A 102 -0.73 -8.48 26.88
C LEU A 102 -1.25 -7.87 28.20
N LYS A 103 -2.55 -7.57 28.31
CA LYS A 103 -3.17 -7.05 29.55
C LYS A 103 -3.75 -8.16 30.44
N ASN A 104 -3.90 -9.36 29.89
CA ASN A 104 -4.42 -10.52 30.61
C ASN A 104 -3.31 -11.46 31.10
N GLU A 105 -2.05 -11.15 30.76
CA GLU A 105 -0.82 -11.73 31.32
C GLU A 105 -0.30 -10.86 32.47
#